data_AF-A0A352NQP4-F1
#
_entry.id   AF-A0A352NQP4-F1
#
_cell.length_a   1.000
_cell.length_b   1.000
_cell.length_c   1.000
_cell.angle_alpha   90.00
_cell.angle_beta   90.00
_cell.angle_gamma   90.00
#
_symmetry.space_group_name_H-M   'P 1'
#
loop_
_entity.id
_entity.type
_entity.pdbx_description
1 polymer ?
#
loop_
_entity_poly.entity_id
_entity_poly.type
_entity_poly.pdbx_seq_one_letter_code
_entity_poly.pdbx_strand_id
1 'polypeptide(L)'
;MWPDPLTTGGAKSFINSLIVTAGGKNIAGDVDQDWVTFSPEMVLSHNPQVIIFCYHGASLLTAEQIKGRIGWEEVAAIKNNRVEFLPDQDIVTRTGPRVVESLELVAKSIHPELFDKQ
;
A
#
# COMPACT_ATOMS: atom_id res chain seq x y z
N MET A 1 -1.36 1.81 3.57
CA MET A 1 -1.98 1.29 4.81
C MET A 1 -1.80 2.30 5.94
N TRP A 2 -2.77 2.38 6.85
CA TRP A 2 -2.74 3.24 8.04
C TRP A 2 -2.22 2.49 9.28
N PRO A 3 -1.62 3.19 10.26
CA PRO A 3 -0.94 2.52 11.38
C PRO A 3 -1.89 1.90 12.41
N ASP A 4 -2.94 2.62 12.84
CA ASP A 4 -3.92 2.13 13.82
C ASP A 4 -5.22 2.96 13.77
N PRO A 5 -6.40 2.35 13.56
CA PRO A 5 -6.57 0.98 13.11
C PRO A 5 -5.99 0.79 11.70
N LEU A 6 -5.49 -0.42 11.42
CA LEU A 6 -4.90 -0.78 10.14
C LEU A 6 -5.92 -0.58 9.00
N THR A 7 -5.79 0.50 8.25
CA THR A 7 -6.80 0.86 7.22
C THR A 7 -6.18 0.87 5.84
N THR A 8 -6.90 0.37 4.85
CA THR A 8 -6.51 0.37 3.44
C THR A 8 -7.72 0.70 2.56
N GLY A 9 -7.47 1.15 1.33
CA GLY A 9 -8.55 1.45 0.38
C GLY A 9 -9.24 0.17 -0.08
N GLY A 10 -10.57 0.12 -0.01
CA GLY A 10 -11.38 -1.00 -0.53
C GLY A 10 -11.69 -0.87 -2.02
N ALA A 11 -12.60 -1.70 -2.55
CA ALA A 11 -12.91 -1.80 -3.98
C ALA A 11 -13.29 -0.47 -4.64
N LYS A 12 -14.01 0.40 -3.92
CA LYS A 12 -14.47 1.72 -4.42
C LYS A 12 -13.42 2.81 -4.30
N SER A 13 -12.31 2.54 -3.63
CA SER A 13 -11.29 3.54 -3.37
C SER A 13 -10.48 3.88 -4.62
N PHE A 14 -10.04 5.14 -4.68
CA PHE A 14 -9.08 5.59 -5.68
C PHE A 14 -7.77 4.79 -5.62
N ILE A 15 -7.33 4.39 -4.42
CA ILE A 15 -6.14 3.56 -4.22
C ILE A 15 -6.29 2.21 -4.93
N ASN A 16 -7.47 1.58 -4.84
CA ASN A 16 -7.72 0.33 -5.53
C ASN A 16 -7.60 0.50 -7.05
N SER A 17 -8.18 1.57 -7.60
CA SER A 17 -8.06 1.89 -9.03
C SER A 17 -6.60 2.09 -9.45
N LEU A 18 -5.79 2.78 -8.64
CA LEU A 18 -4.35 2.94 -8.91
C LEU A 18 -3.60 1.61 -8.91
N ILE A 19 -3.82 0.76 -7.89
CA ILE A 19 -3.17 -0.55 -7.76
C ILE A 19 -3.52 -1.44 -8.96
N VAL A 20 -4.81 -1.51 -9.33
CA VAL A 20 -5.28 -2.32 -10.45
C VAL A 20 -4.74 -1.79 -11.78
N THR A 21 -4.73 -0.47 -11.98
CA THR A 21 -4.19 0.15 -13.19
C THR A 21 -2.68 -0.07 -13.31
N ALA A 22 -1.97 -0.10 -12.19
CA ALA A 22 -0.55 -0.40 -12.13
C ALA A 22 -0.22 -1.90 -12.32
N GLY A 23 -1.22 -2.76 -12.55
CA GLY A 23 -1.03 -4.21 -12.75
C GLY A 23 -0.99 -5.03 -11.46
N GLY A 24 -1.28 -4.44 -10.31
CA GLY A 24 -1.34 -5.11 -9.01
C GLY A 24 -2.72 -5.64 -8.64
N LYS A 25 -2.77 -6.44 -7.58
CA LYS A 25 -4.00 -6.86 -6.90
C LYS A 25 -4.03 -6.30 -5.48
N ASN A 26 -5.08 -5.56 -5.15
CA ASN A 26 -5.29 -5.05 -3.80
C ASN A 26 -5.89 -6.15 -2.90
N ILE A 27 -5.31 -6.35 -1.70
CA ILE A 27 -5.84 -7.29 -0.71
C ILE A 27 -7.25 -6.94 -0.21
N ALA A 28 -7.66 -5.68 -0.35
CA ALA A 28 -8.99 -5.19 -0.01
C ALA A 28 -9.88 -4.93 -1.24
N GLY A 29 -9.42 -5.32 -2.44
CA GLY A 29 -10.11 -5.04 -3.70
C GLY A 29 -11.46 -5.75 -3.85
N ASP A 30 -11.71 -6.77 -3.04
CA ASP A 30 -12.97 -7.54 -3.04
C ASP A 30 -14.00 -7.00 -2.02
N VAL A 31 -13.63 -5.98 -1.23
CA VAL A 31 -14.50 -5.39 -0.20
C VAL A 31 -15.17 -4.14 -0.75
N ASP A 32 -16.50 -4.15 -0.86
CA ASP A 32 -17.31 -3.09 -1.50
C ASP A 32 -17.44 -1.78 -0.68
N GLN A 33 -16.32 -1.26 -0.18
CA GLN A 33 -16.20 -0.07 0.66
C GLN A 33 -15.06 0.85 0.17
N ASP A 34 -15.11 2.13 0.52
CA ASP A 34 -14.03 3.08 0.22
C ASP A 34 -12.81 2.85 1.12
N TRP A 35 -13.03 2.62 2.41
CA TRP A 35 -11.97 2.38 3.38
C TRP A 35 -12.31 1.13 4.19
N VAL A 36 -11.32 0.25 4.34
CA VAL A 36 -11.48 -1.02 5.03
C VAL A 36 -10.45 -1.12 6.13
N THR A 37 -10.91 -1.40 7.33
CA THR A 37 -10.04 -1.74 8.44
C THR A 37 -9.70 -3.22 8.40
N PHE A 38 -8.41 -3.53 8.36
CA PHE A 38 -7.86 -4.88 8.40
C PHE A 38 -7.36 -5.22 9.81
N SER A 39 -7.61 -6.45 10.24
CA SER A 39 -6.87 -7.00 11.39
C SER A 39 -5.47 -7.46 10.93
N PRO A 40 -4.48 -7.55 11.83
CA PRO A 40 -3.19 -8.15 11.53
C PRO A 40 -3.31 -9.56 10.93
N GLU A 41 -4.27 -10.36 11.38
CA GLU A 41 -4.49 -11.72 10.87
C GLU A 41 -5.01 -11.73 9.44
N MET A 42 -5.84 -10.74 9.05
CA MET A 42 -6.29 -10.63 7.66
C MET A 42 -5.13 -10.30 6.73
N VAL A 43 -4.19 -9.45 7.14
CA VAL A 43 -2.97 -9.18 6.34
C VAL A 43 -2.13 -10.44 6.20
N LEU A 44 -1.97 -11.22 7.27
CA LEU A 44 -1.28 -12.51 7.24
C LEU A 44 -1.94 -13.51 6.30
N SER A 45 -3.27 -13.64 6.37
CA SER A 45 -4.04 -14.55 5.53
C SER A 45 -3.96 -14.18 4.05
N HIS A 46 -3.91 -12.89 3.71
CA HIS A 46 -3.78 -12.45 2.32
C HIS A 46 -2.33 -12.50 1.82
N ASN A 47 -1.36 -12.47 2.75
CA ASN A 47 0.08 -12.57 2.49
C ASN A 47 0.56 -11.68 1.32
N PRO A 48 0.45 -10.34 1.44
CA PRO A 48 0.81 -9.43 0.36
C PRO A 48 2.30 -9.52 0.00
N GLN A 49 2.61 -9.39 -1.29
CA GLN A 49 3.98 -9.38 -1.81
C GLN A 49 4.64 -8.00 -1.70
N VAL A 50 3.84 -6.94 -1.65
CA VAL A 50 4.30 -5.55 -1.48
C VAL A 50 3.38 -4.85 -0.50
N ILE A 51 3.96 -4.13 0.46
CA ILE A 51 3.21 -3.23 1.34
C ILE A 51 3.54 -1.80 0.95
N ILE A 52 2.51 -1.04 0.56
CA ILE A 52 2.64 0.38 0.25
C ILE A 52 1.95 1.18 1.37
N PHE A 53 2.68 2.14 1.94
CA PHE A 53 2.15 3.02 2.99
C PHE A 53 2.55 4.47 2.74
N CYS A 54 1.74 5.39 3.23
CA CYS A 54 1.97 6.83 3.11
C CYS A 54 1.85 7.48 4.50
N TYR A 55 2.38 8.69 4.66
CA TYR A 55 2.10 9.45 5.87
C TYR A 55 0.60 9.75 5.96
N HIS A 56 0.10 9.89 7.19
CA HIS A 56 -1.20 10.50 7.42
C HIS A 56 -1.12 11.42 8.63
N GLY A 57 -1.36 12.72 8.43
CA GLY A 57 -1.21 13.73 9.48
C GLY A 57 0.19 13.76 10.09
N ALA A 58 0.27 13.71 11.42
CA ALA A 58 1.53 13.75 12.20
C ALA A 58 2.15 12.37 12.45
N SER A 59 1.59 11.28 11.92
CA SER A 59 2.13 9.94 12.14
C SER A 59 3.44 9.74 11.37
N LEU A 60 4.54 9.56 12.10
CA LEU A 60 5.86 9.17 11.58
C LEU A 60 5.96 7.65 11.38
N LEU A 61 4.94 7.03 10.78
CA LEU A 61 4.99 5.58 10.52
C LEU A 61 6.21 5.29 9.64
N THR A 62 7.11 4.42 10.08
CA THR A 62 8.27 4.00 9.29
C THR A 62 8.09 2.59 8.75
N ALA A 63 8.83 2.26 7.69
CA ALA A 63 8.88 0.89 7.17
C ALA A 63 9.38 -0.09 8.25
N GLU A 64 10.28 0.35 9.13
CA GLU A 64 10.78 -0.45 10.25
C GLU A 64 9.69 -0.78 11.27
N GLN A 65 8.82 0.19 11.59
CA GLN A 65 7.68 -0.06 12.49
C GLN A 65 6.68 -1.05 11.88
N ILE A 66 6.49 -1.04 10.56
CA ILE A 66 5.64 -2.02 9.87
C ILE A 66 6.29 -3.41 9.91
N LYS A 67 7.60 -3.50 9.64
CA LYS A 67 8.37 -4.76 9.67
C LYS A 67 8.47 -5.35 11.08
N GLY A 68 8.54 -4.51 12.11
CA GLY A 68 8.63 -4.91 13.51
C GLY A 68 7.31 -5.33 14.15
N ARG A 69 6.20 -5.42 13.38
CA ARG A 69 4.92 -5.90 13.91
C ARG A 69 5.01 -7.39 14.21
N ILE A 70 4.70 -7.75 15.46
CA ILE A 70 4.65 -9.14 15.91
C ILE A 70 3.66 -9.92 15.05
N GLY A 71 4.08 -11.08 14.58
CA GLY A 71 3.31 -11.97 13.72
C GLY A 71 3.47 -11.68 12.23
N TRP A 72 4.08 -10.56 11.82
CA TRP A 72 4.25 -10.20 10.40
C TRP A 72 5.57 -10.69 9.79
N GLU A 73 6.39 -11.40 10.56
CA GLU A 73 7.68 -11.94 10.13
C GLU A 73 7.52 -12.87 8.91
N GLU A 74 6.38 -13.54 8.80
CA GLU A 74 6.09 -14.47 7.71
C GLU A 74 5.40 -13.85 6.48
N VAL A 75 5.04 -12.56 6.55
CA VAL A 75 4.43 -11.86 5.41
C VAL A 75 5.48 -11.69 4.30
N ALA A 76 5.13 -12.08 3.08
CA ALA A 76 6.03 -12.06 1.92
C ALA A 76 6.66 -10.68 1.68
N ALA A 77 5.88 -9.60 1.83
CA ALA A 77 6.39 -8.23 1.73
C ALA A 77 7.47 -7.91 2.79
N ILE A 78 7.32 -8.41 4.02
CA ILE A 78 8.30 -8.21 5.09
C ILE A 78 9.56 -9.04 4.82
N LYS A 79 9.40 -10.34 4.51
CA LYS A 79 10.52 -11.25 4.21
C LYS A 79 11.38 -10.77 3.04
N ASN A 80 10.75 -10.23 2.01
CA ASN A 80 11.43 -9.74 0.81
C ASN A 80 11.81 -8.25 0.88
N ASN A 81 11.64 -7.62 2.05
CA ASN A 81 11.93 -6.20 2.24
C ASN A 81 11.16 -5.25 1.29
N ARG A 82 9.99 -5.68 0.79
CA ARG A 82 9.10 -4.95 -0.14
C ARG A 82 8.09 -4.10 0.64
N VAL A 83 8.59 -3.21 1.47
CA VAL A 83 7.78 -2.26 2.26
C VAL A 83 8.11 -0.85 1.79
N GLU A 84 7.27 -0.35 0.90
CA GLU A 84 7.49 0.89 0.16
C GLU A 84 6.76 2.06 0.80
N PHE A 85 7.53 3.13 1.02
CA PHE A 85 7.01 4.36 1.57
C PHE A 85 6.74 5.37 0.46
N LEU A 86 5.50 5.86 0.39
CA LEU A 86 5.11 6.95 -0.49
C LEU A 86 5.03 8.26 0.32
N PRO A 87 5.95 9.22 0.09
CA PRO A 87 6.08 10.42 0.91
C PRO A 87 4.94 11.43 0.71
N ASP A 88 4.23 11.35 -0.40
CA ASP A 88 3.25 12.36 -0.78
C ASP A 88 1.82 11.89 -0.42
N GLN A 89 1.18 12.57 0.55
CA GLN A 89 -0.20 12.28 0.96
C GLN A 89 -1.23 12.66 -0.12
N ASP A 90 -0.85 13.50 -1.09
CA ASP A 90 -1.72 13.87 -2.20
C ASP A 90 -1.98 12.68 -3.14
N ILE A 91 -1.15 11.65 -3.10
CA ILE A 91 -1.29 10.40 -3.87
C ILE A 91 -2.60 9.68 -3.57
N VAL A 92 -3.08 9.76 -2.33
CA VAL A 92 -4.27 9.03 -1.88
C VAL A 92 -5.53 9.90 -1.78
N THR A 93 -5.39 11.22 -1.86
CA THR A 93 -6.48 12.17 -1.57
C THR A 93 -6.89 13.08 -2.74
N ARG A 94 -6.05 13.25 -3.77
CA ARG A 94 -6.35 14.21 -4.85
C ARG A 94 -6.46 13.52 -6.21
N THR A 95 -7.68 13.42 -6.70
CA THR A 95 -8.02 13.11 -8.11
C THR A 95 -7.71 14.30 -9.04
N GLY A 96 -6.49 14.84 -8.95
CA GLY A 96 -6.02 16.02 -9.68
C GLY A 96 -4.96 15.69 -10.74
N PRO A 97 -4.25 16.70 -11.29
CA PRO A 97 -3.29 16.51 -12.38
C PRO A 97 -2.10 15.58 -12.04
N ARG A 98 -1.87 15.32 -10.76
CA ARG A 98 -0.77 14.50 -10.23
C ARG A 98 -1.13 13.01 -10.08
N VAL A 99 -2.30 12.58 -10.56
CA VAL A 99 -2.69 11.16 -10.60
C VAL A 99 -1.70 10.30 -11.38
N VAL A 100 -1.09 10.87 -12.44
CA VAL A 100 -0.08 10.16 -13.23
C VAL A 100 1.18 9.89 -12.41
N GLU A 101 1.68 10.90 -11.69
CA GLU A 101 2.83 10.73 -10.77
C GLU A 101 2.52 9.68 -9.70
N SER A 102 1.30 9.71 -9.16
CA SER A 102 0.81 8.77 -8.16
C SER A 102 0.79 7.33 -8.69
N LEU A 103 0.31 7.15 -9.92
CA LEU A 103 0.28 5.87 -10.61
C LEU A 103 1.69 5.36 -10.90
N GLU A 104 2.60 6.23 -11.36
CA GLU A 104 4.00 5.85 -11.61
C GLU A 104 4.71 5.40 -10.34
N LEU A 105 4.47 6.05 -9.20
CA LEU A 105 5.04 5.63 -7.91
C LEU A 105 4.50 4.27 -7.48
N VAL A 106 3.18 4.05 -7.58
CA VAL A 106 2.57 2.74 -7.27
C VAL A 106 3.09 1.66 -8.22
N ALA A 107 3.19 1.95 -9.51
CA ALA A 107 3.74 1.03 -10.50
C ALA A 107 5.21 0.70 -10.23
N LYS A 108 6.04 1.66 -9.83
CA LYS A 108 7.44 1.44 -9.40
C LYS A 108 7.51 0.53 -8.18
N SER A 109 6.63 0.72 -7.20
CA SER A 109 6.59 -0.13 -6.00
C SER A 109 6.17 -1.57 -6.31
N ILE A 110 5.25 -1.77 -7.26
CA ILE A 110 4.77 -3.10 -7.66
C ILE A 110 5.77 -3.79 -8.59
N HIS A 111 6.29 -3.06 -9.58
CA HIS A 111 7.13 -3.55 -10.68
C HIS A 111 8.48 -2.81 -10.78
N PRO A 112 9.33 -2.84 -9.74
CA PRO A 112 10.62 -2.12 -9.77
C PRO A 112 11.49 -2.51 -10.98
N GLU A 113 11.41 -3.76 -11.44
CA GLU A 113 12.14 -4.29 -12.59
C GLU A 113 11.85 -3.58 -13.91
N LEU A 114 10.69 -2.94 -14.04
CA LEU A 114 10.32 -2.17 -15.24
C LEU A 114 10.92 -0.77 -15.27
N PHE A 115 11.40 -0.28 -14.12
CA PHE A 115 11.93 1.07 -13.94
C PHE A 115 13.45 1.09 -13.67
N ASP A 116 14.07 -0.08 -13.44
CA ASP A 116 15.52 -0.28 -13.27
C ASP A 116 16.34 -0.11 -14.57
N LYS A 117 15.83 0.65 -15.54
CA LYS A 117 16.60 1.08 -16.72
C LYS A 117 16.94 2.56 -16.62
N GLN A 118 18.03 2.86 -15.93
CA GLN A 118 18.87 4.03 -16.21
C GLN A 118 20.35 3.73 -15.93
#